data_AF-A0A2T0HIW5-F1
#
_entry.id   AF-A0A2T0HIW5-F1
#
_cell.length_a   1.000
_cell.length_b   1.000
_cell.length_c   1.000
_cell.angle_alpha   90.00
_cell.angle_beta   90.00
_cell.angle_gamma   90.00
#
_symmetry.space_group_name_H-M   'P 1'
#
loop_
_entity.id
_entity.type
_entity.pdbx_description
1 polymer ?
#
loop_
_entity_poly.entity_id
_entity_poly.type
_entity_poly.pdbx_seq_one_letter_code
_entity_poly.pdbx_strand_id
1 'polypeptide(L)' 'MASWFSEGTVNVTNGNAVVTGVGTKFSNCRSGDMFVGPDNGIYQVINPSSNTSVSISPAYRGATSAGAAYGIVPVNG' A
#
# COMPACT_ATOMS: atom_id res chain seq x y z
N MET A 1 16.80 3.28 11.15
CA MET A 1 16.06 2.01 10.96
C MET A 1 14.90 2.31 10.04
N ALA A 2 14.89 1.83 8.79
CA ALA A 2 13.72 1.93 7.93
C ALA A 2 12.66 0.98 8.49
N SER A 3 11.82 1.48 9.40
CA SER A 3 10.79 0.68 10.03
C SER A 3 9.70 0.40 9.00
N TRP A 4 9.52 -0.88 8.68
CA TRP A 4 8.39 -1.39 7.91
C TRP A 4 7.08 -0.86 8.51
N PHE A 5 6.19 -0.31 7.69
CA PHE A 5 4.91 0.23 8.15
C PHE A 5 3.76 -0.69 7.76
N SER A 6 3.00 -1.18 8.75
CA SER A 6 1.89 -2.13 8.55
C SER A 6 0.72 -1.86 9.50
N GLU A 7 0.56 -0.61 9.95
CA GLU A 7 -0.52 -0.23 10.87
C GLU A 7 -1.87 -0.17 10.14
N GLY A 8 -2.90 -0.81 10.70
CA GLY A 8 -4.22 -0.89 10.07
C GLY A 8 -4.32 -1.98 9.01
N THR A 9 -5.38 -1.92 8.21
CA THR A 9 -5.68 -2.91 7.16
C THR A 9 -5.99 -2.23 5.84
N VAL A 10 -5.93 -3.00 4.75
CA VAL A 10 -6.24 -2.49 3.41
C VAL A 10 -7.38 -3.25 2.72
N ASN A 11 -8.07 -2.50 1.88
CA ASN A 11 -9.01 -2.97 0.88
C ASN A 11 -8.36 -2.76 -0.49
N VAL A 12 -8.14 -3.86 -1.20
CA VAL A 12 -7.51 -3.93 -2.50
C VAL A 12 -8.48 -4.58 -3.48
N THR A 13 -8.57 -4.02 -4.68
CA THR A 13 -9.46 -4.53 -5.74
C THR A 13 -8.61 -4.92 -6.94
N ASN A 14 -8.81 -6.13 -7.46
CA ASN A 14 -8.10 -6.60 -8.65
C ASN A 14 -8.29 -5.61 -9.82
N GLY A 15 -7.19 -5.25 -10.47
CA GLY A 15 -7.17 -4.28 -11.58
C GLY A 15 -7.28 -2.82 -11.16
N ASN A 16 -7.37 -2.49 -9.87
CA ASN A 16 -7.41 -1.11 -9.39
C ASN A 16 -6.02 -0.64 -8.91
N ALA A 17 -5.66 0.59 -9.22
CA ALA A 17 -4.43 1.23 -8.77
C ALA A 17 -4.57 1.93 -7.42
N VAL A 18 -5.78 2.04 -6.86
CA VAL A 18 -6.01 2.69 -5.57
C VAL A 18 -6.20 1.65 -4.48
N VAL A 19 -5.38 1.74 -3.43
CA VAL A 19 -5.51 0.97 -2.19
C VAL A 19 -6.21 1.84 -1.16
N THR A 20 -7.30 1.32 -0.59
CA THR A 20 -8.04 2.01 0.48
C THR A 20 -7.69 1.40 1.82
N GLY A 21 -7.24 2.20 2.77
CA GLY A 21 -6.85 1.76 4.11
C GLY A 21 -7.92 2.03 5.16
N VAL A 22 -7.87 1.26 6.25
CA VAL A 22 -8.64 1.45 7.48
C VAL A 22 -7.67 1.48 8.64
N GLY A 23 -7.62 2.59 9.38
CA GLY A 23 -6.65 2.79 10.47
C GLY A 23 -5.19 2.91 10.01
N THR A 24 -4.96 3.09 8.71
CA THR A 24 -3.62 3.25 8.13
C THR A 24 -3.09 4.68 8.30
N LYS A 25 -1.79 4.87 8.08
CA LYS A 25 -1.12 6.20 8.01
C LYS A 25 -0.30 6.33 6.74
N PHE A 26 -0.94 6.17 5.58
CA PHE A 26 -0.26 6.25 4.28
C PHE A 26 0.38 7.61 4.01
N SER A 27 -0.02 8.69 4.68
CA SER A 27 0.67 9.99 4.59
C SER A 27 2.14 9.95 5.03
N ASN A 28 2.55 8.93 5.78
CA ASN A 28 3.93 8.74 6.21
C ASN A 28 4.82 8.08 5.14
N CYS A 29 4.23 7.43 4.13
CA CYS A 29 5.00 6.91 3.01
C CYS A 29 5.22 7.97 1.94
N ARG A 30 6.07 7.67 0.98
CA ARG A 30 6.45 8.56 -0.11
C ARG A 30 6.27 7.87 -1.45
N SER A 31 6.14 8.67 -2.49
CA SER A 31 6.25 8.18 -3.87
C SER A 31 7.60 7.47 -4.04
N GLY A 32 7.60 6.27 -4.61
CA GLY A 32 8.77 5.41 -4.75
C GLY A 32 8.92 4.34 -3.67
N ASP A 33 8.20 4.44 -2.54
CA ASP A 33 8.21 3.39 -1.53
C ASP A 33 7.59 2.09 -2.07
N MET A 34 7.95 0.96 -1.47
CA MET A 34 7.37 -0.34 -1.84
C MET A 34 6.13 -0.61 -1.01
N PHE A 35 5.00 -0.84 -1.66
CA PHE A 35 3.80 -1.43 -1.06
C PHE A 35 3.82 -2.95 -1.29
N VAL A 36 3.73 -3.70 -0.20
CA VAL A 36 3.58 -5.15 -0.18
C VAL A 36 2.10 -5.45 0.06
N GLY A 37 1.44 -5.94 -0.98
CA GLY A 37 0.02 -6.31 -0.94
C GLY A 37 -0.22 -7.64 -0.20
N PRO A 38 -1.48 -7.95 0.12
CA PRO A 38 -1.87 -9.20 0.77
C PRO A 38 -1.65 -10.44 -0.13
N ASP A 39 -1.43 -10.23 -1.43
CA ASP A 39 -0.99 -11.25 -2.38
C ASP A 39 0.51 -11.55 -2.31
N ASN A 40 1.23 -10.97 -1.33
CA ASN A 40 2.69 -10.91 -1.26
C ASN A 40 3.34 -10.25 -2.49
N GLY A 41 2.55 -9.51 -3.29
CA GLY A 41 3.01 -8.77 -4.44
C GLY A 41 3.66 -7.47 -4.02
N ILE A 42 4.72 -7.08 -4.73
CA ILE A 42 5.38 -5.77 -4.56
C ILE A 42 4.87 -4.81 -5.62
N TYR A 43 4.52 -3.61 -5.18
CA TYR A 43 4.02 -2.51 -5.98
C TYR A 43 4.74 -1.23 -5.58
N GLN A 44 4.95 -0.33 -6.53
CA GLN A 44 5.49 0.99 -6.25
C GLN A 44 4.38 1.91 -5.76
N VAL A 45 4.59 2.61 -4.65
CA VAL A 45 3.74 3.73 -4.24
C VAL A 45 3.93 4.88 -5.22
N ILE A 46 2.85 5.31 -5.87
CA ILE A 46 2.85 6.46 -6.79
C ILE A 46 2.51 7.74 -6.04
N ASN A 47 1.43 7.73 -5.25
CA ASN A 47 0.99 8.91 -4.52
C ASN A 47 0.20 8.52 -3.25
N PRO A 48 0.68 8.88 -2.05
CA PRO A 48 -0.12 8.82 -0.82
C PRO A 48 -1.09 10.00 -0.76
N SER A 49 -2.34 9.76 -1.18
CA SER A 49 -3.37 10.79 -1.30
C SER A 49 -3.92 11.24 0.07
N SER A 50 -3.93 10.36 1.07
CA SER A 50 -4.35 10.67 2.45
C SER A 50 -3.80 9.62 3.43
N ASN A 51 -4.16 9.68 4.72
CA ASN A 51 -3.86 8.61 5.68
C ASN A 51 -4.41 7.23 5.26
N THR A 52 -5.49 7.21 4.48
CA THR A 52 -6.29 6.01 4.15
C THR A 52 -6.45 5.78 2.65
N SER A 53 -5.71 6.49 1.81
CA SER A 53 -5.71 6.25 0.36
C SER A 53 -4.31 6.42 -0.22
N VAL A 54 -3.86 5.41 -0.97
CA VAL A 54 -2.58 5.43 -1.68
C VAL A 54 -2.74 4.82 -3.08
N SER A 55 -2.15 5.47 -4.07
CA SER A 55 -2.07 4.96 -5.44
C SER A 55 -0.81 4.14 -5.62
N ILE A 56 -0.91 3.00 -6.32
CA ILE A 56 0.18 2.06 -6.59
C ILE A 56 0.36 1.77 -8.09
N SER A 57 1.54 1.32 -8.49
CA SER A 57 1.85 0.84 -9.83
C SER A 57 2.69 -0.44 -9.79
N PRO A 58 2.39 -1.47 -10.61
CA PRO A 58 1.19 -1.59 -11.45
C PRO A 58 -0.11 -1.64 -10.62
N ALA A 59 -1.27 -1.64 -11.29
CA ALA A 59 -2.54 -1.87 -10.61
C ALA A 59 -2.52 -3.22 -9.86
N TYR A 60 -3.28 -3.34 -8.77
CA TYR A 60 -3.27 -4.52 -7.92
C TYR A 60 -3.64 -5.79 -8.71
N ARG A 61 -2.78 -6.81 -8.64
CA ARG A 61 -2.85 -8.02 -9.49
C ARG A 61 -3.44 -9.23 -8.76
N GLY A 62 -3.45 -9.21 -7.42
CA GLY A 62 -3.99 -10.29 -6.60
C GLY A 62 -5.51 -10.34 -6.56
N ALA A 63 -6.06 -11.33 -5.86
CA ALA A 63 -7.50 -11.42 -5.61
C ALA A 63 -7.98 -10.23 -4.76
N THR A 64 -9.16 -9.69 -5.10
CA THR A 64 -9.82 -8.63 -4.33
C THR A 64 -9.97 -9.06 -2.88
N SER A 65 -9.54 -8.21 -1.95
CA SER A 65 -9.54 -8.52 -0.51
C SER A 65 -9.83 -7.25 0.30
N ALA A 66 -10.52 -7.42 1.42
CA ALA A 66 -10.88 -6.34 2.32
C ALA A 66 -10.45 -6.69 3.75
N GLY A 67 -10.02 -5.68 4.51
CA GLY A 67 -9.49 -5.88 5.86
C GLY A 67 -8.20 -6.70 5.91
N ALA A 68 -7.41 -6.69 4.83
CA ALA A 68 -6.23 -7.53 4.69
C ALA A 68 -4.97 -6.86 5.26
N ALA A 69 -4.00 -7.68 5.66
CA ALA A 69 -2.68 -7.20 6.05
C ALA A 69 -1.89 -6.69 4.84
N TYR A 70 -0.97 -5.76 5.09
CA TYR A 70 -0.08 -5.19 4.08
C TYR A 70 1.23 -4.76 4.75
N GLY A 71 2.18 -4.30 3.96
CA GLY A 71 3.33 -3.57 4.47
C GLY A 71 3.80 -2.48 3.51
N ILE A 72 4.44 -1.44 4.04
CA ILE A 72 5.15 -0.42 3.26
C ILE A 72 6.60 -0.38 3.68
N VAL A 73 7.51 -0.57 2.73
CA VAL A 73 8.96 -0.52 2.94
C VAL A 73 9.48 0.80 2.37
N PRO A 74 10.01 1.69 3.22
CA PRO A 74 10.65 2.92 2.75
C PRO A 74 11.88 2.60 1.91
N VAL A 75 11.96 3.15 0.70
CA VAL A 75 13.13 3.01 -0.15
C VAL A 75 13.95 4.29 -0.01
N ASN A 76 14.99 4.25 0.84
CA ASN A 76 15.95 5.34 0.93
C ASN A 76 17.00 5.13 -0.17
N GLY A 77 17.07 6.07 -1.10
CA GLY A 77 18.19 6.20 -2.03
C GLY A 77 19.45 6.73 -1.37
#